data_AF-A0A2V2EAA1-F1
#
_entry.id   AF-A0A2V2EAA1-F1
#
_cell.length_a   1.000
_cell.length_b   1.000
_cell.length_c   1.000
_cell.angle_alpha   90.00
_cell.angle_beta   90.00
_cell.angle_gamma   90.00
#
_symmetry.space_group_name_H-M   'P 1'
#
loop_
_entity.id
_entity.type
_entity.pdbx_description
1 polymer ?
#
loop_
_entity_poly.entity_id
_entity_poly.type
_entity_poly.pdbx_seq_one_letter_code
_entity_poly.pdbx_strand_id
1 'polypeptide(L)'
;MNIKHAEIILALLIAALTLALCGCGGGDMPIPAETDAPRQPVRTLSCITADALSGMCPAGGENVAVCRADYEAGVTTLWLADTADDAIICEAKLKGAWALKEQTFADGRFALCNRDTNTWKFMSAELMEISSVQTENADGFFSYAADKYYYLSDNVLCVQDIKSGEKGAVPLSPDLRLLYISAFDNKSGLIAAQFFLSPYSSECGTAIIDIAAGRPVMLQKERYQAYFTPNGIRLMYFDSDAMAYSFLYSGSDGRAMLADSGIFIDAGGDIYSVADSPYVIGIIGGKTTLYSMDNEIKACSLAESGIAGEMYNSCYLYDAGVLVGAAYHGGEFRFYAADVNALEFEYVADAAETASPFTVDESLAQAYWTADAGAGVAESLQQARQYADELEAEYGVRILLSVQCRETAALCDHAITLTDTMGQSEELSAVNAALGALKRSLSLYPEGFFAQFKNGMGEGGVRILLIEQIESNYGAIGCTYENGIWQNIALDVRTGEGMDSIICHEIWHATENHILTKDYSAILPDEWNALNPEGFEYYWDATLVNNAHEWTLYSGNIANVYFVDSYACVDEKEDRARIMECFTTHDDEAELLIQSPAIRKKLELMCRAIRSTFDTASWENVRWERLL
;
A
#
# COMPACT_ATOMS: atom_id res chain seq x y z
N MET A 1 -22.66 -71.28 11.62
CA MET A 1 -21.74 -70.36 12.32
C MET A 1 -20.73 -69.88 11.28
N ASN A 2 -20.66 -68.57 11.03
CA ASN A 2 -20.27 -67.98 9.74
C ASN A 2 -18.78 -68.12 9.41
N ILE A 3 -18.49 -68.61 8.20
CA ILE A 3 -17.14 -68.75 7.59
C ILE A 3 -16.37 -67.42 7.57
N LYS A 4 -17.08 -66.28 7.56
CA LYS A 4 -16.50 -64.94 7.64
C LYS A 4 -15.79 -64.60 8.97
N HIS A 5 -16.02 -65.33 10.06
CA HIS A 5 -15.28 -65.11 11.33
C HIS A 5 -14.00 -65.94 11.44
N ALA A 6 -13.85 -67.01 10.64
CA ALA A 6 -12.64 -67.84 10.65
C ALA A 6 -11.48 -67.20 9.85
N GLU A 7 -11.79 -66.47 8.77
CA GLU A 7 -10.78 -65.75 7.97
C GLU A 7 -10.20 -64.53 8.70
N ILE A 8 -11.01 -63.85 9.52
CA ILE A 8 -10.58 -62.69 10.32
C ILE A 8 -9.65 -63.12 11.46
N ILE A 9 -9.93 -64.27 12.09
CA ILE A 9 -9.07 -64.84 13.14
C ILE A 9 -7.75 -65.39 12.56
N LEU A 10 -7.78 -65.98 11.36
CA LEU A 10 -6.57 -66.46 10.68
C LEU A 10 -5.68 -65.30 10.18
N ALA A 11 -6.27 -64.20 9.71
CA ALA A 11 -5.52 -63.00 9.32
C ALA A 11 -4.89 -62.29 10.52
N LEU A 12 -5.57 -62.23 11.67
CA LEU A 12 -5.03 -61.68 12.91
C LEU A 12 -3.93 -62.55 13.52
N LEU A 13 -4.00 -63.88 13.38
CA LEU A 13 -2.93 -64.80 13.80
C LEU A 13 -1.69 -64.76 12.90
N ILE A 14 -1.85 -64.53 11.59
CA ILE A 14 -0.71 -64.36 10.67
C ILE A 14 -0.03 -63.00 10.90
N ALA A 15 -0.79 -61.93 11.13
CA ALA A 15 -0.23 -60.61 11.47
C ALA A 15 0.47 -60.59 12.84
N ALA A 16 -0.04 -61.33 13.83
CA ALA A 16 0.60 -61.46 15.14
C ALA A 16 1.85 -62.37 15.13
N LEU A 17 1.92 -63.37 14.24
CA LEU A 17 3.12 -64.20 14.09
C LEU A 17 4.23 -63.52 13.28
N THR A 18 3.91 -62.61 12.35
CA THR A 18 4.94 -61.83 11.64
C THR A 18 5.57 -60.75 12.52
N LEU A 19 4.84 -60.25 13.53
CA LEU A 19 5.33 -59.28 14.51
C LEU A 19 6.14 -59.91 15.67
N ALA A 20 6.21 -61.25 15.79
CA ALA A 20 6.89 -61.94 16.89
C ALA A 20 8.09 -62.81 16.47
N LEU A 21 8.42 -62.92 15.17
CA LEU A 21 9.46 -63.85 14.67
C LEU A 21 10.62 -63.20 13.88
N CYS A 22 10.71 -61.87 13.80
CA CYS A 22 11.92 -61.20 13.30
C CYS A 22 12.81 -60.76 14.48
N GLY A 23 13.18 -61.73 15.31
CA GLY A 23 14.25 -61.63 16.31
C GLY A 23 15.30 -62.70 16.02
N CYS A 24 16.54 -62.25 15.85
CA CYS A 24 17.79 -63.03 15.79
C CYS A 24 18.11 -63.80 14.49
N GLY A 25 18.77 -63.12 13.56
CA GLY A 25 19.64 -63.70 12.53
C GLY A 25 20.74 -62.70 12.17
N GLY A 26 21.96 -62.95 12.65
CA GLY A 26 23.10 -62.04 12.50
C GLY A 26 23.52 -61.82 11.05
N GLY A 27 23.69 -60.55 10.71
CA GLY A 27 24.35 -60.05 9.51
C GLY A 27 24.64 -58.58 9.76
N ASP A 28 25.93 -58.22 9.80
CA ASP A 28 26.40 -56.86 10.08
C ASP A 28 25.81 -55.86 9.09
N MET A 29 24.82 -55.10 9.56
CA MET A 29 24.37 -53.83 9.02
C MET A 29 24.72 -52.79 10.07
N PRO A 30 25.41 -51.68 9.73
CA PRO A 30 25.71 -50.66 10.71
C PRO A 30 24.40 -50.04 11.18
N ILE A 31 24.09 -50.29 12.45
CA ILE A 31 23.12 -49.52 13.22
C ILE A 31 23.58 -48.05 13.13
N PRO A 32 22.73 -47.08 12.73
CA PRO A 32 23.09 -45.68 12.86
C PRO A 32 23.35 -45.48 14.36
N ALA A 33 24.58 -45.10 14.71
CA ALA A 33 24.86 -44.73 16.08
C ALA A 33 23.87 -43.62 16.43
N GLU A 34 23.05 -43.81 17.47
CA GLU A 34 22.61 -42.68 18.29
C GLU A 34 23.89 -42.02 18.77
N THR A 35 24.34 -41.03 18.01
CA THR A 35 25.43 -40.16 18.44
C THR A 35 24.84 -39.24 19.49
N ASP A 36 24.88 -39.68 20.75
CA ASP A 36 24.76 -38.86 21.96
C ASP A 36 25.92 -37.84 22.09
N ALA A 37 26.56 -37.48 20.98
CA ALA A 37 27.50 -36.38 20.92
C ALA A 37 26.68 -35.09 20.95
N PRO A 38 26.95 -34.14 21.88
CA PRO A 38 26.25 -32.88 21.88
C PRO A 38 26.41 -32.21 20.52
N ARG A 39 25.28 -31.89 19.88
CA ARG A 39 25.24 -31.18 18.62
C ARG A 39 26.02 -29.88 18.77
N GLN A 40 26.83 -29.51 17.77
CA GLN A 40 27.50 -28.21 17.81
C GLN A 40 26.42 -27.12 17.87
N PRO A 41 26.55 -26.10 18.74
CA PRO A 41 25.54 -25.05 18.90
C PRO A 41 25.17 -24.35 17.60
N VAL A 42 26.13 -24.26 16.67
CA VAL A 42 25.97 -23.69 15.35
C VAL A 42 26.50 -24.66 14.31
N ARG A 43 25.77 -24.76 13.20
CA ARG A 43 26.15 -25.52 12.02
C ARG A 43 26.02 -24.67 10.76
N THR A 44 27.05 -24.68 9.90
CA THR A 44 26.91 -24.18 8.52
C THR A 44 26.17 -25.21 7.68
N LEU A 45 25.14 -24.79 6.97
CA LEU A 45 24.41 -25.64 6.02
C LEU A 45 25.08 -25.53 4.64
N SER A 46 25.55 -26.66 4.12
CA SER A 46 26.22 -26.77 2.82
C SER A 46 25.30 -27.32 1.72
N CYS A 47 24.15 -27.90 2.09
CA CYS A 47 23.19 -28.45 1.13
C CYS A 47 22.46 -27.38 0.31
N ILE A 48 22.39 -26.13 0.81
CA ILE A 48 21.77 -25.00 0.13
C ILE A 48 22.87 -24.03 -0.31
N THR A 49 22.81 -23.59 -1.56
CA THR A 49 23.67 -22.52 -2.08
C THR A 49 22.80 -21.58 -2.91
N ALA A 50 22.79 -20.30 -2.56
CA ALA A 50 21.98 -19.29 -3.24
C ALA A 50 22.77 -17.97 -3.34
N ASP A 51 22.83 -17.42 -4.55
CA ASP A 51 23.31 -16.07 -4.84
C ASP A 51 22.23 -15.00 -4.63
N ALA A 52 20.96 -15.40 -4.66
CA ALA A 52 19.78 -14.58 -4.41
C ALA A 52 18.77 -15.34 -3.54
N LEU A 53 18.17 -14.63 -2.59
CA LEU A 53 17.14 -15.16 -1.70
C LEU A 53 15.83 -14.41 -1.91
N SER A 54 14.73 -15.14 -2.03
CA SER A 54 13.39 -14.61 -2.29
C SER A 54 12.36 -15.01 -1.21
N GLY A 55 12.82 -15.67 -0.16
CA GLY A 55 12.03 -16.00 1.03
C GLY A 55 12.51 -17.30 1.69
N MET A 56 12.26 -17.41 2.99
CA MET A 56 12.56 -18.60 3.78
C MET A 56 11.48 -18.80 4.86
N CYS A 57 10.99 -20.01 5.05
CA CYS A 57 10.01 -20.28 6.09
C CYS A 57 10.15 -21.66 6.76
N PRO A 58 9.63 -21.83 7.99
CA PRO A 58 9.62 -23.12 8.66
C PRO A 58 8.77 -24.15 7.89
N ALA A 59 9.26 -25.39 7.84
CA ALA A 59 8.58 -26.51 7.19
C ALA A 59 8.24 -27.66 8.17
N GLY A 60 8.22 -27.36 9.48
CA GLY A 60 7.94 -28.30 10.57
C GLY A 60 9.17 -29.07 11.05
N GLY A 61 9.23 -29.36 12.36
CA GLY A 61 10.39 -30.02 12.96
C GLY A 61 11.70 -29.25 12.71
N GLU A 62 12.73 -29.95 12.22
CA GLU A 62 14.03 -29.35 11.88
C GLU A 62 14.16 -28.94 10.40
N ASN A 63 13.04 -28.83 9.69
CA ASN A 63 13.02 -28.56 8.26
C ASN A 63 12.76 -27.09 7.93
N VAL A 64 13.39 -26.63 6.86
CA VAL A 64 13.25 -25.26 6.33
C VAL A 64 12.99 -25.29 4.82
N ALA A 65 12.07 -24.44 4.37
CA ALA A 65 11.85 -24.16 2.96
C ALA A 65 12.60 -22.89 2.55
N VAL A 66 13.40 -22.95 1.49
CA VAL A 66 14.23 -21.83 1.00
C VAL A 66 13.97 -21.60 -0.48
N CYS A 67 13.72 -20.35 -0.86
CA CYS A 67 13.36 -19.98 -2.22
C CYS A 67 14.37 -19.02 -2.86
N ARG A 68 14.88 -19.38 -4.05
CA ARG A 68 15.73 -18.53 -4.90
C ARG A 68 15.01 -18.21 -6.19
N ALA A 69 14.92 -16.92 -6.53
CA ALA A 69 14.43 -16.45 -7.82
C ALA A 69 15.59 -15.92 -8.68
N ASP A 70 15.80 -16.54 -9.84
CA ASP A 70 16.73 -16.07 -10.87
C ASP A 70 15.93 -15.28 -11.91
N TYR A 71 15.96 -13.95 -11.79
CA TYR A 71 15.22 -13.04 -12.66
C TYR A 71 15.75 -13.02 -14.09
N GLU A 72 17.06 -13.24 -14.30
CA GLU A 72 17.67 -13.25 -15.62
C GLU A 72 17.30 -14.52 -16.40
N ALA A 73 17.37 -15.68 -15.74
CA ALA A 73 16.97 -16.95 -16.33
C ALA A 73 15.45 -17.13 -16.35
N GLY A 74 14.70 -16.37 -15.55
CA GLY A 74 13.27 -16.55 -15.35
C GLY A 74 12.95 -17.91 -14.74
N VAL A 75 13.68 -18.30 -13.70
CA VAL A 75 13.51 -19.59 -13.01
C VAL A 75 13.56 -19.38 -11.49
N THR A 76 12.61 -19.98 -10.79
CA THR A 76 12.66 -20.10 -9.32
C THR A 76 13.01 -21.52 -8.93
N THR A 77 13.90 -21.67 -7.94
CA THR A 77 14.20 -22.94 -7.28
C THR A 77 13.74 -22.88 -5.82
N LEU A 78 12.97 -23.87 -5.40
CA LEU A 78 12.50 -24.04 -4.03
C LEU A 78 13.09 -25.32 -3.47
N TRP A 79 13.76 -25.20 -2.32
CA TRP A 79 14.34 -26.32 -1.60
C TRP A 79 13.60 -26.56 -0.30
N LEU A 80 13.39 -27.83 0.03
CA LEU A 80 13.08 -28.29 1.38
C LEU A 80 14.32 -28.97 1.92
N ALA A 81 14.88 -28.44 3.01
CA ALA A 81 16.11 -28.94 3.61
C ALA A 81 15.89 -29.37 5.06
N ASP A 82 16.53 -30.46 5.43
CA ASP A 82 16.71 -30.91 6.81
C ASP A 82 17.96 -30.23 7.38
N THR A 83 17.78 -29.43 8.43
CA THR A 83 18.89 -28.70 9.06
C THR A 83 19.74 -29.59 9.98
N ALA A 84 19.20 -30.72 10.43
CA ALA A 84 19.84 -31.71 11.27
C ALA A 84 20.72 -32.68 10.53
N ASP A 85 20.41 -32.94 9.27
CA ASP A 85 21.25 -33.77 8.40
C ASP A 85 22.07 -32.94 7.40
N ASP A 86 21.82 -31.64 7.30
CA ASP A 86 22.39 -30.78 6.24
C ASP A 86 22.15 -31.41 4.85
N ALA A 87 20.88 -31.70 4.56
CA ALA A 87 20.49 -32.44 3.37
C ALA A 87 19.23 -31.84 2.72
N ILE A 88 19.21 -31.82 1.38
CA ILE A 88 18.00 -31.50 0.62
C ILE A 88 17.07 -32.72 0.65
N ILE A 89 15.88 -32.54 1.19
CA ILE A 89 14.81 -33.54 1.19
C ILE A 89 14.18 -33.59 -0.21
N CYS A 90 13.80 -32.43 -0.74
CA CYS A 90 13.30 -32.29 -2.10
C CYS A 90 13.55 -30.90 -2.70
N GLU A 91 13.52 -30.83 -4.02
CA GLU A 91 13.73 -29.61 -4.82
C GLU A 91 12.61 -29.49 -5.87
N ALA A 92 12.10 -28.27 -6.05
CA ALA A 92 11.22 -27.93 -7.16
C ALA A 92 11.80 -26.77 -7.98
N LYS A 93 11.66 -26.86 -9.31
CA LYS A 93 12.03 -25.78 -10.25
C LYS A 93 10.79 -25.28 -10.98
N LEU A 94 10.57 -23.98 -10.91
CA LEU A 94 9.43 -23.29 -11.47
C LEU A 94 9.90 -22.31 -12.55
N LYS A 95 9.15 -22.22 -13.65
CA LYS A 95 9.36 -21.18 -14.66
C LYS A 95 8.75 -19.86 -14.17
N GLY A 96 9.49 -18.77 -14.33
CA GLY A 96 9.14 -17.43 -13.87
C GLY A 96 9.85 -17.06 -12.57
N ALA A 97 9.78 -15.79 -12.19
CA ALA A 97 10.23 -15.31 -10.90
C ALA A 97 9.08 -15.41 -9.89
N TRP A 98 9.29 -16.22 -8.86
CA TRP A 98 8.35 -16.47 -7.77
C TRP A 98 9.05 -16.22 -6.42
N ALA A 99 8.37 -15.51 -5.53
CA ALA A 99 8.81 -15.28 -4.15
C ALA A 99 8.00 -16.15 -3.18
N LEU A 100 8.65 -16.74 -2.18
CA LEU A 100 7.99 -17.54 -1.16
C LEU A 100 7.32 -16.62 -0.13
N LYS A 101 6.04 -16.87 0.17
CA LYS A 101 5.36 -16.19 1.27
C LYS A 101 5.78 -16.83 2.58
N GLU A 102 6.30 -16.01 3.48
CA GLU A 102 6.69 -16.41 4.83
C GLU A 102 5.44 -16.53 5.70
N GLN A 103 4.71 -17.62 5.49
CA GLN A 103 3.46 -17.93 6.20
C GLN A 103 3.31 -19.44 6.34
N THR A 104 2.79 -19.88 7.49
CA THR A 104 2.48 -21.29 7.75
C THR A 104 1.01 -21.58 7.47
N PHE A 105 0.70 -22.79 7.01
CA PHE A 105 -0.66 -23.21 6.65
C PHE A 105 -1.06 -24.47 7.41
N ALA A 106 -2.38 -24.67 7.60
CA ALA A 106 -2.92 -25.76 8.39
C ALA A 106 -2.53 -27.16 7.89
N ASP A 107 -2.26 -27.30 6.60
CA ASP A 107 -1.87 -28.56 5.95
C ASP A 107 -0.39 -28.62 5.55
N GLY A 108 0.41 -27.66 6.01
CA GLY A 108 1.85 -27.61 5.73
C GLY A 108 2.22 -27.25 4.28
N ARG A 109 1.26 -26.76 3.48
CA ARG A 109 1.56 -26.26 2.13
C ARG A 109 2.41 -24.97 2.17
N PHE A 110 2.96 -24.61 1.03
CA PHE A 110 3.63 -23.33 0.79
C PHE A 110 2.89 -22.50 -0.25
N ALA A 111 3.06 -21.18 -0.21
CA ALA A 111 2.52 -20.26 -1.22
C ALA A 111 3.66 -19.46 -1.86
N LEU A 112 3.69 -19.40 -3.19
CA LEU A 112 4.62 -18.55 -3.94
C LEU A 112 3.88 -17.52 -4.77
N CYS A 113 4.38 -16.29 -4.81
CA CYS A 113 3.80 -15.19 -5.57
C CYS A 113 4.68 -14.81 -6.77
N ASN A 114 4.06 -14.67 -7.94
CA ASN A 114 4.62 -13.90 -9.04
C ASN A 114 3.97 -12.51 -9.02
N ARG A 115 4.76 -11.49 -8.64
CA ARG A 115 4.28 -10.11 -8.47
C ARG A 115 3.90 -9.44 -9.79
N ASP A 116 4.57 -9.76 -10.89
CA ASP A 116 4.28 -9.17 -12.21
C ASP A 116 2.87 -9.52 -12.71
N THR A 117 2.37 -10.67 -12.29
CA THR A 117 1.07 -11.20 -12.73
C THR A 117 0.05 -11.30 -11.61
N ASN A 118 0.37 -10.93 -10.36
CA ASN A 118 -0.47 -11.16 -9.18
C ASN A 118 -1.01 -12.60 -9.09
N THR A 119 -0.21 -13.57 -9.52
CA THR A 119 -0.54 -14.99 -9.49
C THR A 119 0.15 -15.66 -8.30
N TRP A 120 -0.58 -16.54 -7.62
CA TRP A 120 -0.10 -17.36 -6.53
C TRP A 120 -0.10 -18.83 -6.91
N LYS A 121 0.92 -19.56 -6.47
CA LYS A 121 1.03 -21.02 -6.55
C LYS A 121 1.05 -21.64 -5.17
N PHE A 122 0.19 -22.61 -4.93
CA PHE A 122 0.23 -23.45 -3.74
C PHE A 122 1.01 -24.73 -4.03
N MET A 123 1.99 -25.02 -3.18
CA MET A 123 2.83 -26.22 -3.26
C MET A 123 2.61 -27.08 -2.02
N SER A 124 2.57 -28.40 -2.16
CA SER A 124 2.49 -29.32 -1.02
C SER A 124 3.75 -29.26 -0.16
N ALA A 125 3.72 -29.93 1.00
CA ALA A 125 4.89 -30.09 1.86
C ALA A 125 6.07 -30.74 1.11
N GLU A 126 5.80 -31.61 0.13
CA GLU A 126 6.80 -32.25 -0.75
C GLU A 126 7.14 -31.43 -2.01
N LEU A 127 6.73 -30.16 -2.06
CA LEU A 127 6.96 -29.21 -3.15
C LEU A 127 6.30 -29.59 -4.49
N MET A 128 5.15 -30.27 -4.44
CA MET A 128 4.34 -30.55 -5.63
C MET A 128 3.27 -29.47 -5.81
N GLU A 129 3.07 -28.97 -7.04
CA GLU A 129 2.03 -27.96 -7.29
C GLU A 129 0.63 -28.53 -7.02
N ILE A 130 -0.12 -27.87 -6.14
CA ILE A 130 -1.50 -28.19 -5.78
C ILE A 130 -2.46 -27.42 -6.69
N SER A 131 -2.28 -26.10 -6.76
CA SER A 131 -3.14 -25.20 -7.52
C SER A 131 -2.48 -23.84 -7.74
N SER A 132 -3.07 -23.05 -8.64
CA SER A 132 -2.73 -21.64 -8.84
C SER A 132 -3.97 -20.76 -8.63
N VAL A 133 -3.81 -19.55 -8.09
CA VAL A 133 -4.91 -18.58 -7.90
C VAL A 133 -4.47 -17.19 -8.32
N GLN A 134 -5.38 -16.46 -8.96
CA GLN A 134 -5.21 -15.06 -9.29
C GLN A 134 -5.78 -14.19 -8.17
N THR A 135 -5.02 -13.21 -7.71
CA THR A 135 -5.48 -12.18 -6.76
C THR A 135 -5.46 -10.80 -7.41
N GLU A 136 -6.05 -9.82 -6.73
CA GLU A 136 -6.07 -8.43 -7.20
C GLU A 136 -4.69 -7.79 -7.15
N ASN A 137 -3.98 -7.99 -6.04
CA ASN A 137 -2.61 -7.58 -5.80
C ASN A 137 -1.84 -8.68 -5.04
N ALA A 138 -0.54 -8.47 -4.88
CA ALA A 138 0.40 -9.41 -4.26
C ALA A 138 0.70 -9.12 -2.78
N ASP A 139 0.13 -8.06 -2.20
CA ASP A 139 0.52 -7.55 -0.87
C ASP A 139 -0.39 -8.04 0.28
N GLY A 140 -1.31 -8.94 -0.03
CA GLY A 140 -2.22 -9.55 0.93
C GLY A 140 -1.67 -10.78 1.64
N PHE A 141 -2.55 -11.41 2.42
CA PHE A 141 -2.25 -12.57 3.26
C PHE A 141 -3.35 -13.61 3.19
N PHE A 142 -2.98 -14.90 3.26
CA PHE A 142 -3.94 -15.98 3.28
C PHE A 142 -4.32 -16.35 4.72
N SER A 143 -5.60 -16.67 4.90
CA SER A 143 -6.10 -17.41 6.07
C SER A 143 -5.31 -18.71 6.31
N TYR A 144 -5.34 -19.24 7.54
CA TYR A 144 -4.61 -20.45 7.89
C TYR A 144 -5.03 -21.70 7.09
N ALA A 145 -6.30 -21.76 6.68
CA ALA A 145 -6.83 -22.82 5.82
C ALA A 145 -6.56 -22.60 4.31
N ALA A 146 -5.95 -21.47 3.94
CA ALA A 146 -5.72 -21.04 2.56
C ALA A 146 -6.99 -20.94 1.69
N ASP A 147 -8.17 -20.71 2.30
CA ASP A 147 -9.46 -20.60 1.61
C ASP A 147 -9.93 -19.14 1.44
N LYS A 148 -9.36 -18.22 2.22
CA LYS A 148 -9.51 -16.76 2.09
C LYS A 148 -8.17 -16.05 1.87
N TYR A 149 -8.19 -14.97 1.10
CA TYR A 149 -7.09 -14.02 0.93
C TYR A 149 -7.54 -12.61 1.29
N TYR A 150 -6.87 -11.99 2.25
CA TYR A 150 -7.12 -10.64 2.75
C TYR A 150 -6.15 -9.66 2.14
N TYR A 151 -6.63 -8.55 1.62
CA TYR A 151 -5.84 -7.56 0.91
C TYR A 151 -6.47 -6.18 1.03
N LEU A 152 -5.74 -5.14 0.66
CA LEU A 152 -6.31 -3.79 0.56
C LEU A 152 -6.68 -3.48 -0.89
N SER A 153 -7.84 -2.88 -1.08
CA SER A 153 -8.27 -2.25 -2.32
C SER A 153 -8.76 -0.85 -1.96
N ASP A 154 -8.16 0.19 -2.55
CA ASP A 154 -8.47 1.60 -2.25
C ASP A 154 -8.54 1.93 -0.75
N ASN A 155 -7.52 1.48 0.00
CA ASN A 155 -7.42 1.64 1.46
C ASN A 155 -8.50 0.91 2.29
N VAL A 156 -9.33 0.07 1.69
CA VAL A 156 -10.34 -0.75 2.38
C VAL A 156 -9.86 -2.19 2.49
N LEU A 157 -10.00 -2.77 3.69
CA LEU A 157 -9.71 -4.19 3.90
C LEU A 157 -10.75 -5.05 3.17
N CYS A 158 -10.27 -5.85 2.22
CA CYS A 158 -11.07 -6.75 1.40
C CYS A 158 -10.68 -8.20 1.64
N VAL A 159 -11.61 -9.09 1.29
CA VAL A 159 -11.40 -10.54 1.31
C VAL A 159 -11.83 -11.14 -0.02
N GLN A 160 -11.02 -12.06 -0.53
CA GLN A 160 -11.32 -12.92 -1.67
C GLN A 160 -11.48 -14.36 -1.18
N ASP A 161 -12.58 -15.01 -1.55
CA ASP A 161 -12.74 -16.45 -1.44
C ASP A 161 -11.92 -17.16 -2.53
N ILE A 162 -11.00 -18.03 -2.14
CA ILE A 162 -10.05 -18.66 -3.07
C ILE A 162 -10.73 -19.66 -4.00
N LYS A 163 -11.80 -20.30 -3.54
CA LYS A 163 -12.48 -21.35 -4.31
C LYS A 163 -13.45 -20.77 -5.35
N SER A 164 -14.25 -19.79 -4.95
CA SER A 164 -15.27 -19.17 -5.80
C SER A 164 -14.75 -17.94 -6.55
N GLY A 165 -13.69 -17.28 -6.06
CA GLY A 165 -13.22 -16.01 -6.56
C GLY A 165 -14.06 -14.81 -6.14
N GLU A 166 -15.09 -15.00 -5.30
CA GLU A 166 -15.93 -13.91 -4.79
C GLU A 166 -15.09 -12.96 -3.93
N LYS A 167 -15.30 -11.65 -4.11
CA LYS A 167 -14.59 -10.59 -3.42
C LYS A 167 -15.58 -9.68 -2.70
N GLY A 168 -15.16 -9.11 -1.57
CA GLY A 168 -15.93 -8.08 -0.87
C GLY A 168 -15.14 -7.41 0.25
N ALA A 169 -15.63 -6.28 0.71
CA ALA A 169 -15.07 -5.59 1.88
C ALA A 169 -15.28 -6.44 3.15
N VAL A 170 -14.30 -6.44 4.03
CA VAL A 170 -14.43 -6.95 5.40
C VAL A 170 -15.18 -5.89 6.21
N PRO A 171 -16.35 -6.20 6.79
CA PRO A 171 -17.09 -5.22 7.57
C PRO A 171 -16.34 -4.94 8.88
N LEU A 172 -15.83 -3.71 9.01
CA LEU A 172 -15.12 -3.25 10.22
C LEU A 172 -16.01 -2.34 11.07
N SER A 173 -15.88 -2.47 12.39
CA SER A 173 -16.48 -1.58 13.38
C SER A 173 -15.46 -1.23 14.46
N PRO A 174 -14.97 0.03 14.52
CA PRO A 174 -15.29 1.12 13.59
C PRO A 174 -14.78 0.87 12.16
N ASP A 175 -15.37 1.57 11.18
CA ASP A 175 -14.87 1.55 9.80
C ASP A 175 -13.54 2.30 9.71
N LEU A 176 -12.55 1.73 9.02
CA LEU A 176 -11.18 2.23 8.97
C LEU A 176 -10.68 2.30 7.52
N ARG A 177 -9.85 3.30 7.23
CA ARG A 177 -9.05 3.35 5.99
C ARG A 177 -7.61 3.02 6.33
N LEU A 178 -7.08 2.01 5.66
CA LEU A 178 -5.80 1.39 5.95
C LEU A 178 -4.78 1.73 4.85
N LEU A 179 -3.57 2.12 5.25
CA LEU A 179 -2.48 2.37 4.31
C LEU A 179 -1.86 1.05 3.82
N TYR A 180 -1.54 0.13 4.73
CA TYR A 180 -1.05 -1.20 4.40
C TYR A 180 -1.22 -2.18 5.58
N ILE A 181 -1.17 -3.48 5.28
CA ILE A 181 -1.15 -4.57 6.25
C ILE A 181 0.31 -4.89 6.58
N SER A 182 0.73 -4.66 7.83
CA SER A 182 2.12 -4.85 8.26
C SER A 182 2.42 -6.28 8.69
N ALA A 183 1.46 -6.99 9.27
CA ALA A 183 1.60 -8.38 9.65
C ALA A 183 0.24 -9.09 9.74
N PHE A 184 0.25 -10.43 9.67
CA PHE A 184 -0.94 -11.24 9.85
C PHE A 184 -0.62 -12.53 10.60
N ASP A 185 -1.23 -12.70 11.78
CA ASP A 185 -1.29 -14.00 12.43
C ASP A 185 -2.52 -14.73 11.92
N ASN A 186 -2.30 -15.60 10.95
CA ASN A 186 -3.37 -16.32 10.31
C ASN A 186 -4.01 -17.39 11.20
N LYS A 187 -3.32 -17.86 12.26
CA LYS A 187 -3.86 -18.85 13.21
C LYS A 187 -4.91 -18.23 14.12
N SER A 188 -4.64 -17.03 14.64
CA SER A 188 -5.61 -16.29 15.45
C SER A 188 -6.59 -15.45 14.62
N GLY A 189 -6.23 -15.11 13.38
CA GLY A 189 -7.00 -14.19 12.54
C GLY A 189 -6.80 -12.72 12.89
N LEU A 190 -5.64 -12.36 13.45
CA LEU A 190 -5.30 -10.98 13.78
C LEU A 190 -4.48 -10.31 12.67
N ILE A 191 -4.99 -9.20 12.13
CA ILE A 191 -4.28 -8.34 11.19
C ILE A 191 -3.68 -7.16 11.93
N ALA A 192 -2.39 -6.90 11.76
CA ALA A 192 -1.80 -5.61 12.11
C ALA A 192 -1.74 -4.73 10.86
N ALA A 193 -2.23 -3.50 10.96
CA ALA A 193 -2.28 -2.56 9.84
C ALA A 193 -2.00 -1.12 10.31
N GLN A 194 -1.51 -0.29 9.40
CA GLN A 194 -1.48 1.15 9.60
C GLN A 194 -2.75 1.77 9.06
N PHE A 195 -3.37 2.65 9.82
CA PHE A 195 -4.63 3.31 9.44
C PHE A 195 -4.44 4.83 9.42
N PHE A 196 -5.14 5.51 8.51
CA PHE A 196 -5.10 6.96 8.38
C PHE A 196 -5.79 7.63 9.57
N LEU A 197 -5.16 8.64 10.15
CA LEU A 197 -5.73 9.42 11.25
C LEU A 197 -6.71 10.49 10.76
N SER A 198 -6.54 10.92 9.50
CA SER A 198 -7.38 11.93 8.85
C SER A 198 -7.51 11.61 7.36
N PRO A 199 -8.65 11.93 6.72
CA PRO A 199 -8.80 11.82 5.27
C PRO A 199 -7.93 12.85 4.50
N TYR A 200 -7.32 13.82 5.20
CA TYR A 200 -6.54 14.90 4.61
C TYR A 200 -5.03 14.75 4.79
N SER A 201 -4.56 13.86 5.68
CA SER A 201 -3.12 13.69 5.95
C SER A 201 -2.66 12.26 5.70
N SER A 202 -1.35 12.11 5.47
CA SER A 202 -0.69 10.80 5.41
C SER A 202 -0.29 10.27 6.78
N GLU A 203 -0.64 10.99 7.86
CA GLU A 203 -0.35 10.54 9.22
C GLU A 203 -1.15 9.29 9.54
N CYS A 204 -0.43 8.29 10.08
CA CYS A 204 -1.00 6.98 10.35
C CYS A 204 -0.77 6.57 11.80
N GLY A 205 -1.79 5.93 12.37
CA GLY A 205 -1.68 5.15 13.59
C GLY A 205 -1.56 3.65 13.30
N THR A 206 -1.60 2.85 14.36
CA THR A 206 -1.56 1.38 14.28
C THR A 206 -2.87 0.76 14.78
N ALA A 207 -3.40 -0.18 14.00
CA ALA A 207 -4.53 -1.01 14.37
C ALA A 207 -4.12 -2.48 14.40
N ILE A 208 -4.62 -3.24 15.39
CA ILE A 208 -4.65 -4.71 15.36
C ILE A 208 -6.11 -5.12 15.32
N ILE A 209 -6.51 -5.84 14.29
CA ILE A 209 -7.90 -6.13 13.93
C ILE A 209 -8.15 -7.63 14.03
N ASP A 210 -9.15 -8.01 14.81
CA ASP A 210 -9.74 -9.35 14.77
C ASP A 210 -10.69 -9.40 13.58
N ILE A 211 -10.30 -10.14 12.54
CA ILE A 211 -11.05 -10.23 11.28
C ILE A 211 -12.37 -10.99 11.45
N ALA A 212 -12.44 -11.94 12.38
CA ALA A 212 -13.64 -12.74 12.60
C ALA A 212 -14.70 -11.91 13.33
N ALA A 213 -14.26 -11.07 14.27
CA ALA A 213 -15.13 -10.13 14.97
C ALA A 213 -15.35 -8.82 14.19
N GLY A 214 -14.52 -8.50 13.19
CA GLY A 214 -14.59 -7.27 12.41
C GLY A 214 -14.31 -6.02 13.25
N ARG A 215 -13.42 -6.09 14.24
CA ARG A 215 -13.15 -4.97 15.15
C ARG A 215 -11.69 -4.92 15.62
N PRO A 216 -11.16 -3.72 15.92
CA PRO A 216 -9.83 -3.60 16.49
C PRO A 216 -9.79 -4.16 17.92
N VAL A 217 -8.72 -4.88 18.23
CA VAL A 217 -8.26 -5.20 19.59
C VAL A 217 -7.18 -4.23 20.07
N MET A 218 -6.61 -3.47 19.14
CA MET A 218 -5.75 -2.31 19.41
C MET A 218 -6.03 -1.23 18.38
N LEU A 219 -6.11 0.03 18.81
CA LEU A 219 -6.22 1.20 17.95
C LEU A 219 -5.51 2.37 18.64
N GLN A 220 -4.36 2.79 18.10
CA GLN A 220 -3.50 3.81 18.69
C GLN A 220 -2.96 4.77 17.63
N LYS A 221 -2.68 6.02 18.02
CA LYS A 221 -2.10 7.02 17.12
C LYS A 221 -0.62 6.76 16.83
N GLU A 222 0.06 6.05 17.73
CA GLU A 222 1.46 5.68 17.59
C GLU A 222 1.65 4.68 16.46
N ARG A 223 2.73 4.86 15.72
CA ARG A 223 3.08 4.04 14.57
C ARG A 223 4.05 2.94 14.98
N TYR A 224 3.62 1.69 14.84
CA TYR A 224 4.41 0.51 15.15
C TYR A 224 4.60 -0.35 13.91
N GLN A 225 5.76 -1.01 13.86
CA GLN A 225 5.93 -2.25 13.10
C GLN A 225 5.55 -3.40 14.02
N ALA A 226 4.69 -4.30 13.54
CA ALA A 226 4.11 -5.35 14.36
C ALA A 226 4.64 -6.71 13.93
N TYR A 227 4.96 -7.55 14.92
CA TYR A 227 5.43 -8.91 14.71
C TYR A 227 4.68 -9.84 15.65
N PHE A 228 4.05 -10.87 15.11
CA PHE A 228 3.39 -11.88 15.91
C PHE A 228 4.41 -12.86 16.49
N THR A 229 4.15 -13.28 17.72
CA THR A 229 5.01 -14.14 18.54
C THR A 229 4.14 -15.19 19.22
N PRO A 230 4.72 -16.28 19.75
CA PRO A 230 3.96 -17.32 20.45
C PRO A 230 3.22 -16.80 21.70
N ASN A 231 3.73 -15.72 22.30
CA ASN A 231 3.18 -15.11 23.52
C ASN A 231 2.28 -13.90 23.25
N GLY A 232 2.00 -13.56 21.99
CA GLY A 232 1.21 -12.39 21.61
C GLY A 232 1.89 -11.56 20.51
N ILE A 233 1.95 -10.24 20.67
CA ILE A 233 2.54 -9.35 19.67
C ILE A 233 3.75 -8.59 20.24
N ARG A 234 4.70 -8.31 19.35
CA ARG A 234 5.82 -7.39 19.57
C ARG A 234 5.66 -6.19 18.65
N LEU A 235 5.62 -5.00 19.22
CA LEU A 235 5.49 -3.72 18.54
C LEU A 235 6.83 -2.99 18.61
N MET A 236 7.44 -2.77 17.46
CA MET A 236 8.68 -2.01 17.32
C MET A 236 8.35 -0.59 16.88
N TYR A 237 8.98 0.40 17.50
CA TYR A 237 8.90 1.80 17.07
C TYR A 237 10.28 2.44 17.09
N PHE A 238 10.46 3.44 16.23
CA PHE A 238 11.69 4.22 16.18
C PHE A 238 11.59 5.39 17.17
N ASP A 239 12.51 5.44 18.12
CA ASP A 239 12.69 6.57 19.01
C ASP A 239 13.56 7.62 18.30
N SER A 240 12.94 8.75 17.95
CA SER A 240 13.62 9.84 17.24
C SER A 240 14.64 10.59 18.09
N ASP A 241 14.50 10.59 19.42
CA ASP A 241 15.42 11.29 20.31
C ASP A 241 16.68 10.44 20.53
N ALA A 242 16.52 9.12 20.66
CA ALA A 242 17.62 8.17 20.78
C ALA A 242 18.22 7.77 19.41
N MET A 243 17.51 8.02 18.31
CA MET A 243 17.84 7.57 16.95
C MET A 243 18.03 6.04 16.86
N ALA A 244 17.17 5.29 17.56
CA ALA A 244 17.24 3.83 17.69
C ALA A 244 15.85 3.22 17.91
N TYR A 245 15.74 1.90 17.94
CA TYR A 245 14.43 1.21 18.06
C TYR A 245 14.17 0.69 19.47
N SER A 246 12.91 0.84 19.91
CA SER A 246 12.38 0.31 21.16
C SER A 246 11.27 -0.70 20.86
N PHE A 247 11.00 -1.60 21.81
CA PHE A 247 10.01 -2.67 21.66
C PHE A 247 9.02 -2.72 22.83
N LEU A 248 7.73 -2.77 22.49
CA LEU A 248 6.65 -3.14 23.41
C LEU A 248 6.23 -4.58 23.12
N TYR A 249 6.14 -5.42 24.13
CA TYR A 249 5.80 -6.84 23.94
C TYR A 249 5.23 -7.46 25.22
N SER A 250 4.80 -8.72 25.13
CA SER A 250 4.38 -9.51 26.30
C SER A 250 5.49 -10.49 26.67
N GLY A 251 5.95 -10.44 27.93
CA GLY A 251 6.89 -11.41 28.50
C GLY A 251 6.28 -12.81 28.61
N SER A 252 7.09 -13.82 28.92
CA SER A 252 6.60 -15.21 29.04
C SER A 252 5.62 -15.41 30.20
N ASP A 253 5.64 -14.51 31.19
CA ASP A 253 4.70 -14.47 32.30
C ASP A 253 3.40 -13.68 31.99
N GLY A 254 3.27 -13.15 30.78
CA GLY A 254 2.11 -12.40 30.30
C GLY A 254 2.10 -10.91 30.67
N ARG A 255 3.13 -10.39 31.35
CA ARG A 255 3.24 -8.96 31.64
C ARG A 255 3.64 -8.18 30.39
N ALA A 256 3.13 -6.96 30.26
CA ALA A 256 3.54 -6.05 29.20
C ALA A 256 4.87 -5.39 29.56
N MET A 257 5.81 -5.46 28.63
CA MET A 257 7.20 -5.06 28.83
C MET A 257 7.60 -4.03 27.76
N LEU A 258 8.49 -3.12 28.15
CA LEU A 258 9.19 -2.17 27.31
C LEU A 258 10.68 -2.47 27.36
N ALA A 259 11.25 -2.84 26.21
CA ALA A 259 12.69 -2.82 26.01
C ALA A 259 13.06 -1.51 25.30
N ASP A 260 13.65 -0.59 26.06
CA ASP A 260 14.12 0.69 25.56
C ASP A 260 15.32 0.52 24.63
N SER A 261 15.42 1.42 23.65
CA SER A 261 16.49 1.43 22.65
C SER A 261 17.90 1.44 23.24
N GLY A 262 18.11 2.05 24.41
CA GLY A 262 19.40 2.08 25.10
C GLY A 262 19.86 0.73 25.66
N ILE A 263 19.00 -0.30 25.66
CA ILE A 263 19.35 -1.66 26.10
C ILE A 263 20.18 -2.37 25.02
N PHE A 264 19.90 -2.12 23.74
CA PHE A 264 20.52 -2.90 22.65
C PHE A 264 21.95 -2.42 22.41
N ILE A 265 22.89 -3.37 22.43
CA ILE A 265 24.33 -3.11 22.26
C ILE A 265 24.61 -2.55 20.85
N ASP A 266 23.77 -2.92 19.89
CA ASP A 266 23.85 -2.52 18.48
C ASP A 266 22.98 -1.28 18.17
N ALA A 267 22.72 -0.44 19.17
CA ALA A 267 21.97 0.81 18.98
C ALA A 267 22.62 1.67 17.88
N GLY A 268 21.80 2.08 16.90
CA GLY A 268 22.24 2.80 15.70
C GLY A 268 22.56 1.91 14.49
N GLY A 269 22.47 0.59 14.62
CA GLY A 269 22.42 -0.37 13.52
C GLY A 269 20.99 -0.78 13.13
N ASP A 270 20.88 -1.75 12.22
CA ASP A 270 19.59 -2.34 11.87
C ASP A 270 19.15 -3.32 12.96
N ILE A 271 17.85 -3.36 13.27
CA ILE A 271 17.30 -4.30 14.23
C ILE A 271 15.90 -4.72 13.77
N TYR A 272 15.62 -6.03 13.85
CA TYR A 272 14.33 -6.56 13.44
C TYR A 272 13.94 -7.78 14.29
N SER A 273 12.64 -8.03 14.35
CA SER A 273 12.08 -9.14 15.11
C SER A 273 12.05 -10.42 14.27
N VAL A 274 12.45 -11.55 14.86
CA VAL A 274 12.29 -12.87 14.23
C VAL A 274 10.87 -13.35 14.50
N ALA A 275 10.08 -13.53 13.43
CA ALA A 275 8.66 -13.93 13.51
C ALA A 275 8.47 -15.26 14.27
N ASP A 276 7.34 -15.39 14.97
CA ASP A 276 6.97 -16.57 15.75
C ASP A 276 8.05 -17.02 16.77
N SER A 277 8.83 -16.07 17.30
CA SER A 277 9.92 -16.37 18.24
C SER A 277 10.08 -15.31 19.34
N PRO A 278 10.74 -15.64 20.48
CA PRO A 278 11.13 -14.68 21.50
C PRO A 278 12.36 -13.85 21.10
N TYR A 279 12.88 -13.98 19.88
CA TYR A 279 14.17 -13.41 19.50
C TYR A 279 14.07 -12.15 18.64
N VAL A 280 15.06 -11.27 18.80
CA VAL A 280 15.31 -10.07 17.98
C VAL A 280 16.74 -10.15 17.47
N ILE A 281 16.99 -9.72 16.23
CA ILE A 281 18.32 -9.67 15.64
C ILE A 281 18.74 -8.21 15.48
N GLY A 282 19.90 -7.86 16.05
CA GLY A 282 20.60 -6.61 15.80
C GLY A 282 21.78 -6.82 14.86
N ILE A 283 22.03 -5.85 13.99
CA ILE A 283 23.08 -5.86 12.98
C ILE A 283 23.84 -4.54 13.03
N ILE A 284 25.15 -4.61 13.26
CA ILE A 284 26.01 -3.44 13.21
C ILE A 284 27.44 -3.82 12.80
N GLY A 285 28.02 -3.03 11.89
CA GLY A 285 29.44 -3.12 11.55
C GLY A 285 29.90 -4.52 11.11
N GLY A 286 29.11 -5.23 10.30
CA GLY A 286 29.46 -6.57 9.80
C GLY A 286 29.19 -7.71 10.78
N LYS A 287 28.49 -7.45 11.89
CA LYS A 287 28.22 -8.42 12.97
C LYS A 287 26.73 -8.55 13.22
N THR A 288 26.35 -9.70 13.76
CA THR A 288 24.98 -10.04 14.14
C THR A 288 24.93 -10.40 15.62
N THR A 289 23.98 -9.82 16.35
CA THR A 289 23.67 -10.17 17.75
C THR A 289 22.24 -10.69 17.83
N LEU A 290 22.07 -11.84 18.50
CA LEU A 290 20.76 -12.40 18.80
C LEU A 290 20.35 -12.01 20.21
N TYR A 291 19.23 -11.30 20.34
CA TYR A 291 18.65 -10.91 21.62
C TYR A 291 17.49 -11.84 21.97
N SER A 292 17.50 -12.39 23.18
CA SER A 292 16.36 -13.07 23.79
C SER A 292 15.53 -12.05 24.55
N MET A 293 14.24 -11.96 24.22
CA MET A 293 13.31 -10.97 24.76
C MET A 293 12.36 -11.63 25.76
N ASP A 294 12.59 -11.36 27.04
CA ASP A 294 11.68 -11.68 28.15
C ASP A 294 11.86 -10.61 29.25
N ASN A 295 11.44 -10.88 30.48
CA ASN A 295 11.68 -9.99 31.63
C ASN A 295 13.13 -9.50 31.74
N GLU A 296 14.08 -10.40 31.48
CA GLU A 296 15.50 -10.09 31.31
C GLU A 296 15.85 -10.13 29.83
N ILE A 297 16.47 -9.07 29.32
CA ILE A 297 17.04 -9.04 27.98
C ILE A 297 18.43 -9.65 28.03
N LYS A 298 18.66 -10.63 27.15
CA LYS A 298 19.95 -11.31 27.02
C LYS A 298 20.45 -11.25 25.59
N ALA A 299 21.74 -11.17 25.39
CA ALA A 299 22.37 -11.08 24.08
C ALA A 299 23.34 -12.23 23.85
N CYS A 300 23.43 -12.69 22.60
CA CYS A 300 24.41 -13.66 22.14
C CYS A 300 25.07 -13.12 20.86
N SER A 301 26.40 -12.97 20.89
CA SER A 301 27.18 -12.64 19.70
C SER A 301 27.22 -13.85 18.77
N LEU A 302 26.55 -13.76 17.62
CA LEU A 302 26.52 -14.87 16.67
C LEU A 302 27.89 -15.11 16.03
N ALA A 303 28.72 -14.07 15.91
CA ALA A 303 30.09 -14.18 15.43
C ALA A 303 30.97 -15.05 16.34
N GLU A 304 30.84 -14.89 17.65
CA GLU A 304 31.56 -15.70 18.65
C GLU A 304 31.04 -17.13 18.69
N SER A 305 29.78 -17.33 18.30
CA SER A 305 29.15 -18.65 18.14
C SER A 305 29.46 -19.31 16.79
N GLY A 306 30.24 -18.68 15.91
CA GLY A 306 30.68 -19.25 14.62
C GLY A 306 29.86 -18.83 13.41
N ILE A 307 28.92 -17.91 13.54
CA ILE A 307 28.13 -17.31 12.44
C ILE A 307 28.73 -15.95 12.09
N ALA A 308 29.50 -15.90 11.01
CA ALA A 308 30.07 -14.64 10.55
C ALA A 308 29.09 -13.85 9.65
N GLY A 309 29.23 -12.52 9.66
CA GLY A 309 28.51 -11.62 8.76
C GLY A 309 27.17 -11.11 9.30
N GLU A 310 26.45 -10.40 8.43
CA GLU A 310 25.18 -9.74 8.72
C GLU A 310 24.02 -10.65 8.26
N MET A 311 23.12 -10.98 9.19
CA MET A 311 22.00 -11.89 8.96
C MET A 311 20.70 -11.11 8.80
N TYR A 312 20.38 -10.73 7.56
CA TYR A 312 19.16 -10.00 7.23
C TYR A 312 17.93 -10.88 6.99
N ASN A 313 18.11 -12.21 6.89
CA ASN A 313 17.03 -13.16 6.67
C ASN A 313 17.16 -14.31 7.68
N SER A 314 16.09 -14.57 8.42
CA SER A 314 16.05 -15.64 9.41
C SER A 314 14.65 -16.20 9.59
N CYS A 315 14.56 -17.45 10.02
CA CYS A 315 13.31 -18.08 10.45
C CYS A 315 13.56 -18.97 11.67
N TYR A 316 12.60 -19.00 12.58
CA TYR A 316 12.67 -19.83 13.78
C TYR A 316 11.89 -21.13 13.59
N LEU A 317 12.58 -22.26 13.74
CA LEU A 317 11.99 -23.59 13.76
C LEU A 317 11.56 -23.91 15.19
N TYR A 318 10.34 -23.47 15.54
CA TYR A 318 9.82 -23.48 16.90
C TYR A 318 9.90 -24.87 17.57
N ASP A 319 9.49 -25.92 16.86
CA ASP A 319 9.46 -27.30 17.40
C ASP A 319 10.85 -27.85 17.73
N ALA A 320 11.88 -27.33 17.06
CA ALA A 320 13.27 -27.77 17.19
C ALA A 320 14.12 -26.87 18.10
N GLY A 321 13.65 -25.65 18.38
CA GLY A 321 14.49 -24.63 19.02
C GLY A 321 15.67 -24.20 18.15
N VAL A 322 15.49 -24.17 16.82
CA VAL A 322 16.57 -23.84 15.88
C VAL A 322 16.30 -22.52 15.17
N LEU A 323 17.25 -21.60 15.22
CA LEU A 323 17.27 -20.42 14.37
C LEU A 323 18.01 -20.75 13.07
N VAL A 324 17.33 -20.64 11.94
CA VAL A 324 17.95 -20.73 10.62
C VAL A 324 18.15 -19.31 10.10
N GLY A 325 19.35 -19.01 9.62
CA GLY A 325 19.69 -17.69 9.14
C GLY A 325 20.55 -17.72 7.89
N ALA A 326 20.35 -16.75 7.01
CA ALA A 326 21.16 -16.53 5.82
C ALA A 326 21.99 -15.25 5.99
N ALA A 327 23.31 -15.38 5.99
CA ALA A 327 24.23 -14.24 6.01
C ALA A 327 24.85 -14.06 4.61
N TYR A 328 24.98 -12.82 4.16
CA TYR A 328 25.55 -12.53 2.84
C TYR A 328 27.09 -12.41 2.88
N HIS A 329 27.79 -13.18 2.05
CA HIS A 329 29.23 -13.31 2.03
C HIS A 329 29.77 -13.24 0.60
N GLY A 330 30.21 -12.04 0.18
CA GLY A 330 31.02 -11.89 -1.04
C GLY A 330 30.36 -12.34 -2.35
N GLY A 331 29.03 -12.20 -2.47
CA GLY A 331 28.28 -12.58 -3.68
C GLY A 331 27.25 -13.68 -3.46
N GLU A 332 27.31 -14.39 -2.33
CA GLU A 332 26.45 -15.55 -2.06
C GLU A 332 25.94 -15.55 -0.61
N PHE A 333 24.78 -16.16 -0.38
CA PHE A 333 24.25 -16.42 0.95
C PHE A 333 24.84 -17.70 1.54
N ARG A 334 25.33 -17.59 2.77
CA ARG A 334 25.70 -18.74 3.61
C ARG A 334 24.62 -18.97 4.66
N PHE A 335 24.16 -20.21 4.75
CA PHE A 335 23.10 -20.61 5.65
C PHE A 335 23.67 -21.23 6.91
N TYR A 336 23.05 -20.92 8.05
CA TYR A 336 23.42 -21.43 9.36
C TYR A 336 22.17 -21.94 10.07
N ALA A 337 22.31 -23.04 10.81
CA ALA A 337 21.34 -23.51 11.77
C ALA A 337 21.97 -23.43 13.17
N ALA A 338 21.33 -22.68 14.07
CA ALA A 338 21.78 -22.49 15.44
C ALA A 338 20.74 -23.07 16.42
N ASP A 339 21.16 -24.03 17.25
CA ASP A 339 20.35 -24.49 18.38
C ASP A 339 20.41 -23.41 19.46
N VAL A 340 19.31 -22.67 19.61
CA VAL A 340 19.26 -21.51 20.51
C VAL A 340 19.38 -21.90 21.98
N ASN A 341 19.08 -23.16 22.34
CA ASN A 341 19.22 -23.66 23.71
C ASN A 341 20.68 -24.01 24.04
N ALA A 342 21.52 -24.20 23.02
CA ALA A 342 22.95 -24.47 23.16
C ALA A 342 23.82 -23.21 23.04
N LEU A 343 23.22 -22.05 22.70
CA LEU A 343 23.92 -20.77 22.64
C LEU A 343 24.16 -20.20 24.05
N GLU A 344 25.32 -19.57 24.24
CA GLU A 344 25.62 -18.83 25.46
C GLU A 344 25.08 -17.40 25.36
N PHE A 345 24.11 -17.08 26.22
CA PHE A 345 23.50 -15.75 26.32
C PHE A 345 24.01 -15.01 27.55
N GLU A 346 24.44 -13.78 27.35
CA GLU A 346 24.85 -12.87 28.41
C GLU A 346 23.70 -11.93 28.80
N TYR A 347 23.57 -11.66 30.10
CA TYR A 347 22.60 -10.68 30.60
C TYR A 347 22.99 -9.26 30.15
N VAL A 348 22.01 -8.50 29.65
CA VAL A 348 22.19 -7.11 29.22
C VAL A 348 21.51 -6.16 30.20
N ALA A 349 20.19 -6.28 30.34
CA ALA A 349 19.37 -5.42 31.20
C ALA A 349 18.01 -6.06 31.50
N ASP A 350 17.33 -5.57 32.54
CA ASP A 350 15.92 -5.85 32.76
C ASP A 350 15.07 -5.01 31.80
N ALA A 351 14.02 -5.61 31.22
CA ALA A 351 12.98 -4.87 30.53
C ALA A 351 12.08 -4.17 31.56
N ALA A 352 11.60 -2.97 31.24
CA ALA A 352 10.72 -2.22 32.11
C ALA A 352 9.28 -2.73 31.99
N GLU A 353 8.60 -2.98 33.11
CA GLU A 353 7.16 -3.26 33.08
C GLU A 353 6.40 -2.01 32.64
N THR A 354 5.41 -2.19 31.76
CA THR A 354 4.60 -1.11 31.20
C THR A 354 3.13 -1.50 31.12
N ALA A 355 2.28 -0.53 30.79
CA ALA A 355 0.87 -0.82 30.50
C ALA A 355 0.74 -1.62 29.20
N SER A 356 -0.29 -2.46 29.12
CA SER A 356 -0.56 -3.23 27.89
C SER A 356 -0.78 -2.28 26.70
N PRO A 357 -0.13 -2.52 25.55
CA PRO A 357 -0.37 -1.74 24.35
C PRO A 357 -1.73 -2.06 23.69
N PHE A 358 -2.43 -3.12 24.12
CA PHE A 358 -3.74 -3.51 23.58
C PHE A 358 -4.86 -2.63 24.14
N THR A 359 -4.85 -1.36 23.75
CA THR A 359 -5.92 -0.41 24.03
C THR A 359 -6.58 0.02 22.71
N VAL A 360 -7.88 0.26 22.77
CA VAL A 360 -8.66 0.78 21.65
C VAL A 360 -9.04 2.21 21.98
N ASP A 361 -8.40 3.18 21.33
CA ASP A 361 -8.83 4.57 21.38
C ASP A 361 -9.96 4.79 20.36
N GLU A 362 -11.21 4.62 20.81
CA GLU A 362 -12.40 4.78 19.98
C GLU A 362 -12.53 6.19 19.35
N SER A 363 -11.84 7.19 19.91
CA SER A 363 -11.89 8.55 19.38
C SER A 363 -11.16 8.70 18.03
N LEU A 364 -10.17 7.85 17.74
CA LEU A 364 -9.35 7.96 16.53
C LEU A 364 -10.15 7.68 15.25
N ALA A 365 -10.92 6.60 15.24
CA ALA A 365 -11.75 6.30 14.07
C ALA A 365 -12.90 7.30 13.91
N GLN A 366 -13.48 7.76 15.03
CA GLN A 366 -14.50 8.80 14.98
C GLN A 366 -13.93 10.13 14.47
N ALA A 367 -12.69 10.47 14.80
CA ALA A 367 -12.02 11.68 14.34
C ALA A 367 -11.87 11.68 12.81
N TYR A 368 -11.43 10.57 12.21
CA TYR A 368 -11.31 10.43 10.76
C TYR A 368 -12.62 10.76 10.05
N TRP A 369 -13.72 10.10 10.43
CA TRP A 369 -15.03 10.30 9.80
C TRP A 369 -15.66 11.65 10.12
N THR A 370 -15.37 12.21 11.29
CA THR A 370 -15.81 13.56 11.65
C THR A 370 -15.10 14.62 10.79
N ALA A 371 -13.80 14.44 10.54
CA ALA A 371 -13.04 15.31 9.64
C ALA A 371 -13.54 15.19 8.18
N ASP A 372 -13.86 13.98 7.73
CA ASP A 372 -14.41 13.75 6.38
C ASP A 372 -15.78 14.41 6.18
N ALA A 373 -16.68 14.25 7.17
CA ALA A 373 -17.99 14.89 7.16
C ALA A 373 -17.89 16.43 7.09
N GLY A 374 -16.84 16.99 7.69
CA GLY A 374 -16.56 18.42 7.72
C GLY A 374 -17.39 19.18 8.75
N ALA A 375 -16.99 20.43 9.01
CA ALA A 375 -17.70 21.31 9.94
C ALA A 375 -19.07 21.76 9.39
N GLY A 376 -19.97 22.16 10.29
CA GLY A 376 -21.19 22.90 9.90
C GLY A 376 -20.86 24.33 9.45
N VAL A 377 -21.71 24.90 8.60
CA VAL A 377 -21.60 26.32 8.19
C VAL A 377 -22.42 27.24 9.11
N ALA A 378 -22.11 28.53 9.10
CA ALA A 378 -22.87 29.55 9.82
C ALA A 378 -24.36 29.57 9.40
N GLU A 379 -25.26 30.02 10.30
CA GLU A 379 -26.70 30.05 10.06
C GLU A 379 -27.08 30.83 8.78
N SER A 380 -26.35 31.92 8.49
CA SER A 380 -26.54 32.73 7.28
C SER A 380 -26.28 31.97 5.98
N LEU A 381 -25.47 30.91 6.00
CA LEU A 381 -25.12 30.11 4.82
C LEU A 381 -25.93 28.82 4.70
N GLN A 382 -26.86 28.53 5.60
CA GLN A 382 -27.58 27.24 5.60
C GLN A 382 -28.32 26.96 4.28
N GLN A 383 -28.95 27.98 3.68
CA GLN A 383 -29.59 27.84 2.38
C GLN A 383 -28.58 27.61 1.24
N ALA A 384 -27.44 28.31 1.28
CA ALA A 384 -26.37 28.13 0.30
C ALA A 384 -25.75 26.74 0.40
N ARG A 385 -25.57 26.23 1.62
CA ARG A 385 -25.12 24.85 1.89
C ARG A 385 -26.11 23.82 1.34
N GLN A 386 -27.41 24.02 1.57
CA GLN A 386 -28.46 23.15 1.01
C GLN A 386 -28.41 23.12 -0.51
N TYR A 387 -28.25 24.27 -1.16
CA TYR A 387 -28.11 24.33 -2.61
C TYR A 387 -26.82 23.68 -3.11
N ALA A 388 -25.71 23.84 -2.40
CA ALA A 388 -24.48 23.14 -2.69
C ALA A 388 -24.66 21.60 -2.57
N ASP A 389 -25.38 21.10 -1.57
CA ASP A 389 -25.69 19.68 -1.41
C ASP A 389 -26.54 19.14 -2.58
N GLU A 390 -27.47 19.94 -3.12
CA GLU A 390 -28.22 19.60 -4.33
C GLU A 390 -27.29 19.44 -5.54
N LEU A 391 -26.31 20.34 -5.71
CA LEU A 391 -25.31 20.24 -6.78
C LEU A 391 -24.36 19.05 -6.59
N GLU A 392 -23.94 18.77 -5.35
CA GLU A 392 -23.13 17.58 -5.03
C GLU A 392 -23.87 16.29 -5.42
N ALA A 393 -25.16 16.20 -5.11
CA ALA A 393 -25.99 15.05 -5.47
C ALA A 393 -26.24 14.94 -6.98
N GLU A 394 -26.43 16.06 -7.68
CA GLU A 394 -26.69 16.10 -9.13
C GLU A 394 -25.43 15.75 -9.94
N TYR A 395 -24.27 16.29 -9.57
CA TYR A 395 -23.05 16.19 -10.37
C TYR A 395 -22.03 15.20 -9.83
N GLY A 396 -22.15 14.73 -8.59
CA GLY A 396 -21.21 13.79 -7.99
C GLY A 396 -19.88 14.41 -7.55
N VAL A 397 -19.86 15.73 -7.31
CA VAL A 397 -18.73 16.49 -6.76
C VAL A 397 -18.90 16.70 -5.26
N ARG A 398 -17.86 17.21 -4.59
CA ARG A 398 -17.94 17.77 -3.22
C ARG A 398 -17.72 19.28 -3.28
N ILE A 399 -18.48 20.07 -2.55
CA ILE A 399 -18.36 21.53 -2.50
C ILE A 399 -18.13 21.91 -1.03
N LEU A 400 -17.10 22.69 -0.73
CA LEU A 400 -16.81 23.19 0.61
C LEU A 400 -17.03 24.70 0.65
N LEU A 401 -17.66 25.16 1.74
CA LEU A 401 -17.98 26.57 1.97
C LEU A 401 -17.31 27.05 3.25
N SER A 402 -16.81 28.29 3.26
CA SER A 402 -16.44 28.98 4.51
C SER A 402 -15.45 28.14 5.35
N VAL A 403 -15.72 27.97 6.64
CA VAL A 403 -14.91 27.15 7.57
C VAL A 403 -14.70 25.70 7.13
N GLN A 404 -15.56 25.14 6.27
CA GLN A 404 -15.41 23.76 5.77
C GLN A 404 -14.15 23.60 4.92
N CYS A 405 -13.69 24.66 4.27
CA CYS A 405 -12.51 24.65 3.43
C CYS A 405 -11.20 24.52 4.23
N ARG A 406 -11.21 24.72 5.56
CA ARG A 406 -10.01 24.93 6.38
C ARG A 406 -8.96 23.84 6.26
N GLU A 407 -9.36 22.58 6.46
CA GLU A 407 -8.40 21.46 6.46
C GLU A 407 -7.86 21.20 5.06
N THR A 408 -8.71 21.31 4.03
CA THR A 408 -8.28 21.11 2.65
C THR A 408 -7.42 22.27 2.13
N ALA A 409 -7.77 23.52 2.45
CA ALA A 409 -7.00 24.70 2.05
C ALA A 409 -5.58 24.71 2.64
N ALA A 410 -5.38 24.14 3.83
CA ALA A 410 -4.07 24.01 4.46
C ALA A 410 -3.11 23.06 3.72
N LEU A 411 -3.63 22.26 2.77
CA LEU A 411 -2.85 21.35 1.94
C LEU A 411 -2.36 22.00 0.64
N CYS A 412 -2.85 23.19 0.31
CA CYS A 412 -2.44 23.91 -0.89
C CYS A 412 -1.05 24.52 -0.69
N ASP A 413 -0.21 24.50 -1.73
CA ASP A 413 1.10 25.17 -1.73
C ASP A 413 0.97 26.71 -1.64
N HIS A 414 -0.19 27.25 -2.03
CA HIS A 414 -0.52 28.65 -1.86
C HIS A 414 -1.26 28.88 -0.54
N ALA A 415 -0.91 29.97 0.15
CA ALA A 415 -1.71 30.42 1.28
C ALA A 415 -3.10 30.84 0.79
N ILE A 416 -4.13 30.29 1.41
CA ILE A 416 -5.53 30.53 1.06
C ILE A 416 -6.22 31.26 2.21
N THR A 417 -6.88 32.37 1.89
CA THR A 417 -7.82 33.03 2.79
C THR A 417 -9.23 32.50 2.53
N LEU A 418 -9.93 32.13 3.60
CA LEU A 418 -11.27 31.52 3.53
C LEU A 418 -12.37 32.58 3.55
N THR A 419 -13.58 32.25 3.10
CA THR A 419 -14.68 33.23 3.10
C THR A 419 -15.24 33.55 4.49
N ASP A 420 -14.88 32.77 5.53
CA ASP A 420 -15.30 33.03 6.92
C ASP A 420 -14.70 34.32 7.50
N THR A 421 -13.70 34.90 6.83
CA THR A 421 -13.13 36.21 7.16
C THR A 421 -13.88 37.39 6.52
N MET A 422 -14.78 37.14 5.58
CA MET A 422 -15.57 38.17 4.91
C MET A 422 -16.72 38.68 5.79
N GLY A 423 -17.30 39.84 5.44
CA GLY A 423 -18.53 40.30 6.08
C GLY A 423 -19.70 39.38 5.73
N GLN A 424 -20.57 39.05 6.69
CA GLN A 424 -21.65 38.07 6.53
C GLN A 424 -22.50 38.24 5.25
N SER A 425 -22.92 39.46 4.94
CA SER A 425 -23.71 39.74 3.72
C SER A 425 -22.88 39.62 2.44
N GLU A 426 -21.60 39.95 2.50
CA GLU A 426 -20.65 39.84 1.38
C GLU A 426 -20.35 38.37 1.09
N GLU A 427 -20.03 37.59 2.13
CA GLU A 427 -19.82 36.13 2.05
C GLU A 427 -21.01 35.45 1.38
N LEU A 428 -22.22 35.68 1.91
CA LEU A 428 -23.44 35.07 1.38
C LEU A 428 -23.69 35.45 -0.08
N SER A 429 -23.47 36.71 -0.45
CA SER A 429 -23.67 37.16 -1.83
C SER A 429 -22.66 36.53 -2.78
N ALA A 430 -21.38 36.49 -2.40
CA ALA A 430 -20.31 35.94 -3.23
C ALA A 430 -20.44 34.42 -3.37
N VAL A 431 -20.70 33.70 -2.29
CA VAL A 431 -20.93 32.24 -2.30
C VAL A 431 -22.13 31.87 -3.18
N ASN A 432 -23.25 32.60 -3.09
CA ASN A 432 -24.41 32.30 -3.95
C ASN A 432 -24.12 32.55 -5.44
N ALA A 433 -23.37 33.61 -5.76
CA ALA A 433 -22.95 33.88 -7.14
C ALA A 433 -22.05 32.74 -7.66
N ALA A 434 -21.09 32.30 -6.84
CA ALA A 434 -20.20 31.19 -7.12
C ALA A 434 -20.94 29.86 -7.33
N LEU A 435 -21.90 29.51 -6.47
CA LEU A 435 -22.73 28.32 -6.65
C LEU A 435 -23.58 28.40 -7.93
N GLY A 436 -24.04 29.60 -8.29
CA GLY A 436 -24.72 29.84 -9.56
C GLY A 436 -23.83 29.58 -10.78
N ALA A 437 -22.56 29.98 -10.73
CA ALA A 437 -21.56 29.69 -11.76
C ALA A 437 -21.23 28.20 -11.81
N LEU A 438 -21.02 27.55 -10.66
CA LEU A 438 -20.79 26.11 -10.58
C LEU A 438 -21.91 25.32 -11.23
N LYS A 439 -23.18 25.63 -10.95
CA LYS A 439 -24.29 24.96 -11.62
C LYS A 439 -24.20 25.04 -13.15
N ARG A 440 -23.90 26.23 -13.68
CA ARG A 440 -23.80 26.43 -15.14
C ARG A 440 -22.62 25.64 -15.70
N SER A 441 -21.43 25.75 -15.12
CA SER A 441 -20.23 25.07 -15.60
C SER A 441 -20.32 23.55 -15.47
N LEU A 442 -20.77 23.02 -14.34
CA LEU A 442 -20.89 21.57 -14.14
C LEU A 442 -21.90 20.95 -15.13
N SER A 443 -22.96 21.67 -15.49
CA SER A 443 -23.94 21.22 -16.49
C SER A 443 -23.40 21.12 -17.92
N LEU A 444 -22.19 21.63 -18.18
CA LEU A 444 -21.54 21.52 -19.49
C LEU A 444 -20.87 20.14 -19.69
N TYR A 445 -20.68 19.38 -18.61
CA TYR A 445 -20.04 18.06 -18.65
C TYR A 445 -21.07 16.94 -18.81
N PRO A 446 -20.72 15.84 -19.51
CA PRO A 446 -21.63 14.70 -19.67
C PRO A 446 -22.06 14.09 -18.34
N GLU A 447 -23.23 13.47 -18.33
CA GLU A 447 -23.72 12.72 -17.17
C GLU A 447 -22.70 11.65 -16.73
N GLY A 448 -22.44 11.58 -15.43
CA GLY A 448 -21.48 10.65 -14.85
C GLY A 448 -20.01 11.03 -14.99
N PHE A 449 -19.66 12.18 -15.61
CA PHE A 449 -18.27 12.63 -15.76
C PHE A 449 -17.51 12.68 -14.44
N PHE A 450 -17.97 13.45 -13.46
CA PHE A 450 -17.27 13.64 -12.18
C PHE A 450 -17.30 12.39 -11.29
N ALA A 451 -18.32 11.53 -11.44
CA ALA A 451 -18.40 10.28 -10.69
C ALA A 451 -17.22 9.33 -11.00
N GLN A 452 -16.62 9.44 -12.19
CA GLN A 452 -15.48 8.61 -12.61
C GLN A 452 -14.13 9.01 -11.98
N PHE A 453 -14.10 10.11 -11.22
CA PHE A 453 -12.93 10.50 -10.42
C PHE A 453 -12.87 9.77 -9.07
N LYS A 454 -13.96 9.14 -8.66
CA LYS A 454 -14.02 8.35 -7.42
C LYS A 454 -13.24 7.05 -7.61
N ASN A 455 -12.69 6.55 -6.50
CA ASN A 455 -12.04 5.25 -6.47
C ASN A 455 -13.07 4.10 -6.56
N GLY A 456 -12.61 2.85 -6.58
CA GLY A 456 -13.47 1.66 -6.67
C GLY A 456 -14.42 1.49 -5.48
N MET A 457 -14.17 2.18 -4.37
CA MET A 457 -15.04 2.23 -3.19
C MET A 457 -16.06 3.37 -3.23
N GLY A 458 -16.05 4.20 -4.27
CA GLY A 458 -16.92 5.37 -4.39
C GLY A 458 -16.50 6.56 -3.53
N GLU A 459 -15.27 6.55 -3.03
CA GLU A 459 -14.68 7.62 -2.22
C GLU A 459 -13.78 8.52 -3.08
N GLY A 460 -13.47 9.71 -2.57
CA GLY A 460 -12.66 10.67 -3.31
C GLY A 460 -13.44 11.43 -4.38
N GLY A 461 -12.72 11.90 -5.39
CA GLY A 461 -13.27 12.59 -6.55
C GLY A 461 -12.91 14.08 -6.61
N VAL A 462 -13.74 14.87 -7.30
CA VAL A 462 -13.55 16.31 -7.43
C VAL A 462 -14.15 17.05 -6.24
N ARG A 463 -13.34 17.87 -5.58
CA ARG A 463 -13.73 18.71 -4.44
C ARG A 463 -13.45 20.17 -4.74
N ILE A 464 -14.47 21.01 -4.60
CA ILE A 464 -14.44 22.42 -4.95
C ILE A 464 -14.50 23.25 -3.68
N LEU A 465 -13.52 24.10 -3.44
CA LEU A 465 -13.43 25.00 -2.29
C LEU A 465 -13.80 26.40 -2.75
N LEU A 466 -14.85 26.97 -2.17
CA LEU A 466 -15.19 28.38 -2.34
C LEU A 466 -14.45 29.20 -1.28
N ILE A 467 -13.48 30.01 -1.73
CA ILE A 467 -12.50 30.71 -0.88
C ILE A 467 -12.52 32.21 -1.15
N GLU A 468 -11.94 33.02 -0.25
CA GLU A 468 -11.86 34.48 -0.43
C GLU A 468 -10.70 34.90 -1.33
N GLN A 469 -9.54 34.27 -1.20
CA GLN A 469 -8.34 34.68 -1.93
C GLN A 469 -7.28 33.57 -1.95
N ILE A 470 -6.55 33.47 -3.07
CA ILE A 470 -5.29 32.73 -3.18
C ILE A 470 -4.14 33.75 -3.13
N GLU A 471 -3.21 33.59 -2.21
CA GLU A 471 -2.02 34.45 -2.16
C GLU A 471 -1.02 34.05 -3.26
N SER A 472 -0.94 34.87 -4.31
CA SER A 472 0.10 34.74 -5.33
C SER A 472 0.56 36.10 -5.86
N ASN A 473 1.78 36.15 -6.41
CA ASN A 473 2.38 37.35 -7.00
C ASN A 473 1.86 37.68 -8.41
N TYR A 474 1.04 36.81 -8.99
CA TYR A 474 0.42 36.98 -10.31
C TYR A 474 -1.12 37.06 -10.24
N GLY A 475 -1.72 37.02 -9.04
CA GLY A 475 -3.16 37.19 -8.84
C GLY A 475 -3.99 35.97 -9.23
N ALA A 476 -3.61 34.79 -8.73
CA ALA A 476 -4.35 33.55 -8.94
C ALA A 476 -5.77 33.66 -8.39
N ILE A 477 -6.74 33.23 -9.19
CA ILE A 477 -8.18 33.24 -8.88
C ILE A 477 -8.81 31.84 -8.94
N GLY A 478 -8.05 30.87 -9.43
CA GLY A 478 -8.32 29.44 -9.42
C GLY A 478 -7.02 28.68 -9.16
N CYS A 479 -7.10 27.51 -8.55
CA CYS A 479 -5.97 26.59 -8.41
C CYS A 479 -6.46 25.16 -8.21
N THR A 480 -5.86 24.22 -8.94
CA THR A 480 -6.11 22.78 -8.81
C THR A 480 -4.90 22.07 -8.22
N TYR A 481 -5.13 21.21 -7.22
CA TYR A 481 -4.09 20.42 -6.58
C TYR A 481 -4.63 19.07 -6.08
N GLU A 482 -3.75 18.07 -6.06
CA GLU A 482 -4.08 16.69 -5.67
C GLU A 482 -3.74 16.45 -4.21
N ASN A 483 -4.61 15.72 -3.50
CA ASN A 483 -4.23 15.11 -2.23
C ASN A 483 -4.92 13.76 -2.05
N GLY A 484 -4.12 12.69 -2.04
CA GLY A 484 -4.62 11.33 -1.96
C GLY A 484 -5.62 11.02 -3.09
N ILE A 485 -6.86 10.69 -2.72
CA ILE A 485 -7.94 10.33 -3.64
C ILE A 485 -8.78 11.53 -4.13
N TRP A 486 -8.35 12.77 -3.84
CA TRP A 486 -9.10 13.99 -4.13
C TRP A 486 -8.39 14.91 -5.13
N GLN A 487 -9.14 15.38 -6.13
CA GLN A 487 -8.80 16.53 -6.97
C GLN A 487 -9.43 17.77 -6.35
N ASN A 488 -8.62 18.63 -5.71
CA ASN A 488 -9.11 19.83 -5.03
C ASN A 488 -9.00 21.03 -5.95
N ILE A 489 -10.08 21.80 -6.07
CA ILE A 489 -10.17 23.00 -6.90
C ILE A 489 -10.56 24.18 -6.00
N ALA A 490 -9.64 25.10 -5.76
CA ALA A 490 -9.91 26.32 -4.99
C ALA A 490 -10.30 27.47 -5.93
N LEU A 491 -11.42 28.13 -5.63
CA LEU A 491 -11.99 29.20 -6.46
C LEU A 491 -12.24 30.45 -5.61
N ASP A 492 -11.66 31.58 -6.04
CA ASP A 492 -11.92 32.88 -5.46
C ASP A 492 -13.37 33.33 -5.79
N VAL A 493 -14.19 33.53 -4.75
CA VAL A 493 -15.60 33.90 -4.92
C VAL A 493 -15.81 35.35 -5.37
N ARG A 494 -14.78 36.20 -5.32
CA ARG A 494 -14.86 37.61 -5.74
C ARG A 494 -14.71 37.80 -7.23
N THR A 495 -14.30 36.76 -7.96
CA THR A 495 -13.98 36.86 -9.39
C THR A 495 -15.15 37.32 -10.26
N GLY A 496 -16.40 37.17 -9.81
CA GLY A 496 -17.56 37.82 -10.45
C GLY A 496 -17.79 37.36 -11.90
N GLU A 497 -17.49 38.22 -12.88
CA GLU A 497 -17.62 37.90 -14.32
C GLU A 497 -16.46 37.00 -14.80
N GLY A 498 -16.77 35.98 -15.60
CA GLY A 498 -15.77 35.04 -16.14
C GLY A 498 -15.49 33.81 -15.26
N MET A 499 -16.15 33.68 -14.11
CA MET A 499 -15.99 32.54 -13.21
C MET A 499 -16.31 31.20 -13.89
N ASP A 500 -17.31 31.15 -14.79
CA ASP A 500 -17.66 29.92 -15.53
C ASP A 500 -16.46 29.34 -16.28
N SER A 501 -15.62 30.21 -16.86
CA SER A 501 -14.43 29.86 -17.62
C SER A 501 -13.30 29.36 -16.71
N ILE A 502 -13.07 30.02 -15.58
CA ILE A 502 -12.08 29.58 -14.58
C ILE A 502 -12.46 28.21 -14.01
N ILE A 503 -13.75 27.96 -13.75
CA ILE A 503 -14.20 26.64 -13.30
C ILE A 503 -13.84 25.57 -14.34
N CYS A 504 -14.12 25.80 -15.62
CA CYS A 504 -13.83 24.82 -16.67
C CYS A 504 -12.32 24.61 -16.89
N HIS A 505 -11.54 25.68 -16.69
CA HIS A 505 -10.09 25.65 -16.69
C HIS A 505 -9.54 24.73 -15.59
N GLU A 506 -9.95 24.95 -14.35
CA GLU A 506 -9.49 24.14 -13.21
C GLU A 506 -9.99 22.69 -13.28
N ILE A 507 -11.21 22.48 -13.79
CA ILE A 507 -11.70 21.11 -14.05
C ILE A 507 -10.82 20.41 -15.09
N TRP A 508 -10.27 21.12 -16.08
CA TRP A 508 -9.32 20.51 -17.00
C TRP A 508 -8.05 20.04 -16.27
N HIS A 509 -7.46 20.84 -15.40
CA HIS A 509 -6.29 20.42 -14.62
C HIS A 509 -6.58 19.14 -13.82
N ALA A 510 -7.75 19.07 -13.17
CA ALA A 510 -8.18 17.86 -12.48
C ALA A 510 -8.35 16.67 -13.44
N THR A 511 -8.94 16.90 -14.61
CA THR A 511 -9.15 15.90 -15.66
C THR A 511 -7.83 15.35 -16.19
N GLU A 512 -6.88 16.24 -16.45
CA GLU A 512 -5.54 15.90 -16.91
C GLU A 512 -4.78 15.07 -15.87
N ASN A 513 -4.82 15.46 -14.60
CA ASN A 513 -4.22 14.66 -13.52
C ASN A 513 -4.81 13.25 -13.47
N HIS A 514 -6.13 13.11 -13.61
CA HIS A 514 -6.81 11.81 -13.65
C HIS A 514 -6.42 10.97 -14.88
N ILE A 515 -6.32 11.60 -16.06
CA ILE A 515 -5.83 10.96 -17.29
C ILE A 515 -4.43 10.41 -17.05
N LEU A 516 -3.51 11.24 -16.55
CA LEU A 516 -2.11 10.89 -16.38
C LEU A 516 -1.88 9.88 -15.26
N THR A 517 -2.74 9.86 -14.23
CA THR A 517 -2.74 8.82 -13.18
C THR A 517 -3.09 7.45 -13.76
N LYS A 518 -4.02 7.39 -14.72
CA LYS A 518 -4.42 6.12 -15.37
C LYS A 518 -3.52 5.70 -16.51
N ASP A 519 -3.08 6.65 -17.31
CA ASP A 519 -2.20 6.45 -18.46
C ASP A 519 -1.30 7.67 -18.65
N TYR A 520 -0.09 7.60 -18.07
CA TYR A 520 0.93 8.65 -18.17
C TYR A 520 1.37 8.92 -19.62
N SER A 521 1.06 8.02 -20.56
CA SER A 521 1.43 8.12 -21.98
C SER A 521 0.32 8.69 -22.86
N ALA A 522 -0.85 9.01 -22.30
CA ALA A 522 -2.00 9.50 -23.05
C ALA A 522 -1.75 10.85 -23.75
N ILE A 523 -0.86 11.69 -23.19
CA ILE A 523 -0.42 12.97 -23.75
C ILE A 523 1.11 13.03 -23.65
N LEU A 524 1.80 12.60 -24.71
CA LEU A 524 3.27 12.61 -24.73
C LEU A 524 3.82 14.03 -24.95
N PRO A 525 4.82 14.49 -24.16
CA PRO A 525 5.41 15.82 -24.32
C PRO A 525 5.93 16.09 -25.74
N ASP A 526 6.60 15.12 -26.37
CA ASP A 526 7.13 15.26 -27.73
C ASP A 526 6.01 15.39 -28.78
N GLU A 527 4.91 14.67 -28.60
CA GLU A 527 3.74 14.76 -29.50
C GLU A 527 3.08 16.13 -29.37
N TRP A 528 2.93 16.63 -28.14
CA TRP A 528 2.38 17.96 -27.88
C TRP A 528 3.27 19.07 -28.41
N ASN A 529 4.57 19.03 -28.11
CA ASN A 529 5.53 20.05 -28.52
C ASN A 529 5.68 20.14 -30.04
N ALA A 530 5.51 19.03 -30.77
CA ALA A 530 5.49 19.04 -32.24
C ALA A 530 4.30 19.83 -32.83
N LEU A 531 3.29 20.16 -32.03
CA LEU A 531 2.14 20.99 -32.41
C LEU A 531 2.35 22.47 -32.10
N ASN A 532 3.50 22.88 -31.56
CA ASN A 532 3.87 24.27 -31.32
C ASN A 532 4.66 24.88 -32.50
N PRO A 533 4.79 26.22 -32.60
CA PRO A 533 5.62 26.85 -33.62
C PRO A 533 7.09 26.38 -33.56
N GLU A 534 7.76 26.36 -34.70
CA GLU A 534 9.18 26.00 -34.76
C GLU A 534 10.03 26.97 -33.91
N GLY A 535 10.84 26.42 -32.99
CA GLY A 535 11.69 27.20 -32.09
C GLY A 535 10.96 27.87 -30.92
N PHE A 536 9.69 27.56 -30.70
CA PHE A 536 8.94 28.01 -29.52
C PHE A 536 9.42 27.31 -28.25
N GLU A 537 9.48 28.07 -27.15
CA GLU A 537 9.68 27.57 -25.79
C GLU A 537 8.67 28.23 -24.86
N TYR A 538 8.09 27.45 -23.95
CA TYR A 538 7.23 27.93 -22.87
C TYR A 538 8.00 28.83 -21.89
N TYR A 539 7.32 29.77 -21.25
CA TYR A 539 7.97 30.77 -20.39
C TYR A 539 8.31 30.25 -19.00
N TRP A 540 7.54 29.28 -18.50
CA TRP A 540 7.66 28.72 -17.15
C TRP A 540 7.54 29.76 -16.01
N ASP A 541 6.96 30.92 -16.30
CA ASP A 541 6.77 32.02 -15.35
C ASP A 541 5.49 32.79 -15.70
N ALA A 542 4.45 32.59 -14.89
CA ALA A 542 3.15 33.24 -15.02
C ALA A 542 3.18 34.76 -14.78
N THR A 543 4.29 35.31 -14.27
CA THR A 543 4.47 36.77 -14.11
C THR A 543 4.95 37.46 -15.38
N LEU A 544 5.45 36.69 -16.36
CA LEU A 544 5.97 37.23 -17.61
C LEU A 544 4.85 37.44 -18.62
N VAL A 545 4.75 38.67 -19.11
CA VAL A 545 3.90 39.03 -20.25
C VAL A 545 4.81 39.26 -21.46
N ASN A 546 4.69 38.44 -22.51
CA ASN A 546 5.50 38.60 -23.72
C ASN A 546 4.69 38.51 -25.03
N ASN A 547 5.31 39.04 -26.09
CA ASN A 547 4.85 39.32 -27.45
C ASN A 547 4.49 38.09 -28.31
N ALA A 548 4.09 36.94 -27.74
CA ALA A 548 3.52 35.82 -28.52
C ALA A 548 2.18 36.17 -29.20
N HIS A 549 1.81 37.46 -29.20
CA HIS A 549 0.71 38.02 -29.96
C HIS A 549 0.62 37.44 -31.36
N GLU A 550 1.73 37.16 -32.07
CA GLU A 550 1.65 36.64 -33.45
C GLU A 550 1.06 35.22 -33.60
N TRP A 551 1.11 34.39 -32.56
CA TRP A 551 0.63 32.99 -32.56
C TRP A 551 -0.72 32.77 -31.86
N THR A 552 -1.38 33.85 -31.46
CA THR A 552 -2.63 33.82 -30.68
C THR A 552 -3.83 34.22 -31.54
N LEU A 553 -5.06 33.90 -31.09
CA LEU A 553 -6.29 34.04 -31.88
C LEU A 553 -6.48 35.42 -32.55
N TYR A 554 -6.11 36.50 -31.85
CA TYR A 554 -6.35 37.88 -32.29
C TYR A 554 -5.23 38.47 -33.17
N SER A 555 -4.31 37.65 -33.68
CA SER A 555 -3.10 38.09 -34.42
C SER A 555 -3.26 38.29 -35.92
N GLY A 556 -4.38 37.86 -36.50
CA GLY A 556 -4.80 38.19 -37.87
C GLY A 556 -4.57 37.10 -38.94
N ASN A 557 -3.90 35.99 -38.65
CA ASN A 557 -3.85 34.83 -39.55
C ASN A 557 -4.13 33.53 -38.80
N ILE A 558 -5.31 32.93 -39.01
CA ILE A 558 -5.74 31.71 -38.32
C ILE A 558 -4.81 30.51 -38.58
N ALA A 559 -4.14 30.47 -39.73
CA ALA A 559 -3.16 29.42 -40.05
C ALA A 559 -1.88 29.52 -39.22
N ASN A 560 -1.65 30.66 -38.55
CA ASN A 560 -0.52 30.91 -37.66
C ASN A 560 -0.93 30.90 -36.18
N VAL A 561 -2.15 30.47 -35.84
CA VAL A 561 -2.63 30.40 -34.45
C VAL A 561 -2.29 29.04 -33.86
N TYR A 562 -1.51 29.03 -32.78
CA TYR A 562 -1.08 27.82 -32.06
C TYR A 562 -1.55 27.81 -30.60
N PHE A 563 -1.93 28.96 -30.07
CA PHE A 563 -2.34 29.18 -28.68
C PHE A 563 -3.62 30.02 -28.65
N VAL A 564 -4.43 29.85 -27.59
CA VAL A 564 -5.65 30.64 -27.39
C VAL A 564 -5.30 32.11 -27.17
N ASP A 565 -4.41 32.36 -26.21
CA ASP A 565 -3.93 33.67 -25.80
C ASP A 565 -2.48 33.57 -25.28
N SER A 566 -1.95 34.66 -24.73
CA SER A 566 -0.59 34.69 -24.19
C SER A 566 -0.40 33.85 -22.92
N TYR A 567 -1.47 33.59 -22.17
CA TYR A 567 -1.38 32.79 -20.95
C TYR A 567 -1.17 31.31 -21.26
N ALA A 568 -1.75 30.82 -22.36
CA ALA A 568 -1.44 29.50 -22.91
C ALA A 568 0.04 29.28 -23.31
N CYS A 569 0.88 30.33 -23.27
CA CYS A 569 2.32 30.22 -23.51
C CYS A 569 3.15 30.10 -22.21
N VAL A 570 2.52 30.07 -21.03
CA VAL A 570 3.22 29.90 -19.74
C VAL A 570 3.86 28.52 -19.65
N ASP A 571 3.05 27.48 -19.78
CA ASP A 571 3.48 26.08 -19.85
C ASP A 571 2.45 25.25 -20.62
N GLU A 572 2.78 23.99 -20.85
CA GLU A 572 1.93 23.08 -21.61
C GLU A 572 0.62 22.71 -20.90
N LYS A 573 0.57 22.74 -19.56
CA LYS A 573 -0.66 22.47 -18.80
C LYS A 573 -1.64 23.61 -18.99
N GLU A 574 -1.16 24.85 -18.88
CA GLU A 574 -1.95 26.04 -19.10
C GLU A 574 -2.43 26.14 -20.56
N ASP A 575 -1.61 25.76 -21.53
CA ASP A 575 -2.01 25.67 -22.94
C ASP A 575 -3.25 24.77 -23.12
N ARG A 576 -3.19 23.55 -22.57
CA ARG A 576 -4.29 22.58 -22.63
C ARG A 576 -5.52 23.07 -21.88
N ALA A 577 -5.34 23.65 -20.69
CA ALA A 577 -6.43 24.19 -19.88
C ALA A 577 -7.15 25.34 -20.61
N ARG A 578 -6.42 26.27 -21.23
CA ARG A 578 -6.99 27.36 -22.03
C ARG A 578 -7.74 26.87 -23.25
N ILE A 579 -7.25 25.83 -23.94
CA ILE A 579 -7.98 25.20 -25.05
C ILE A 579 -9.29 24.58 -24.53
N MET A 580 -9.24 23.74 -23.49
CA MET A 580 -10.45 23.08 -22.99
C MET A 580 -11.47 24.07 -22.45
N GLU A 581 -11.02 25.08 -21.70
CA GLU A 581 -11.84 26.19 -21.23
C GLU A 581 -12.57 26.86 -22.40
N CYS A 582 -11.84 27.27 -23.45
CA CYS A 582 -12.42 27.96 -24.59
C CYS A 582 -13.48 27.11 -25.31
N PHE A 583 -13.15 25.84 -25.60
CA PHE A 583 -14.07 24.91 -26.26
C PHE A 583 -15.25 24.49 -25.39
N THR A 584 -15.19 24.75 -24.09
CA THR A 584 -16.28 24.47 -23.15
C THR A 584 -17.14 25.70 -22.89
N THR A 585 -16.60 26.93 -22.80
CA THR A 585 -17.38 28.11 -22.38
C THR A 585 -17.57 29.20 -23.44
N HIS A 586 -16.76 29.22 -24.50
CA HIS A 586 -16.69 30.32 -25.45
C HIS A 586 -17.00 29.85 -26.89
N ASP A 587 -18.29 29.73 -27.22
CA ASP A 587 -18.74 29.15 -28.51
C ASP A 587 -18.19 29.93 -29.73
N ASP A 588 -18.18 31.27 -29.68
CA ASP A 588 -17.72 32.12 -30.79
C ASP A 588 -16.20 32.00 -31.01
N GLU A 589 -15.40 32.07 -29.94
CA GLU A 589 -13.95 31.88 -29.99
C GLU A 589 -13.57 30.46 -30.41
N ALA A 590 -14.28 29.43 -29.94
CA ALA A 590 -14.05 28.04 -30.31
C ALA A 590 -14.30 27.80 -31.82
N GLU A 591 -15.35 28.40 -32.40
CA GLU A 591 -15.63 28.35 -33.84
C GLU A 591 -14.51 28.97 -34.69
N LEU A 592 -13.81 29.97 -34.17
CA LEU A 592 -12.63 30.55 -34.82
C LEU A 592 -11.41 29.64 -34.63
N LEU A 593 -11.12 29.25 -33.38
CA LEU A 593 -9.94 28.46 -33.02
C LEU A 593 -9.86 27.12 -33.74
N ILE A 594 -10.99 26.42 -33.94
CA ILE A 594 -11.01 25.10 -34.59
C ILE A 594 -10.62 25.12 -36.08
N GLN A 595 -10.56 26.31 -36.68
CA GLN A 595 -10.08 26.52 -38.04
C GLN A 595 -8.54 26.50 -38.10
N SER A 596 -7.84 26.67 -36.97
CA SER A 596 -6.40 26.46 -36.89
C SER A 596 -6.08 24.95 -36.97
N PRO A 597 -5.19 24.53 -37.88
CA PRO A 597 -4.73 23.13 -37.93
C PRO A 597 -4.00 22.68 -36.66
N ALA A 598 -3.30 23.58 -35.98
CA ALA A 598 -2.57 23.26 -34.75
C ALA A 598 -3.54 23.04 -33.58
N ILE A 599 -4.48 23.98 -33.36
CA ILE A 599 -5.47 23.88 -32.29
C ILE A 599 -6.38 22.66 -32.50
N ARG A 600 -6.81 22.38 -33.74
CA ARG A 600 -7.59 21.18 -34.04
C ARG A 600 -6.87 19.91 -33.60
N LYS A 601 -5.60 19.75 -33.96
CA LYS A 601 -4.81 18.56 -33.59
C LYS A 601 -4.58 18.46 -32.08
N LYS A 602 -4.34 19.60 -31.41
CA LYS A 602 -4.22 19.67 -29.95
C LYS A 602 -5.51 19.18 -29.28
N LEU A 603 -6.66 19.65 -29.74
CA LEU A 603 -7.96 19.22 -29.25
C LEU A 603 -8.25 17.74 -29.54
N GLU A 604 -7.96 17.26 -30.75
CA GLU A 604 -8.08 15.83 -31.11
C GLU A 604 -7.26 14.93 -30.18
N LEU A 605 -6.04 15.36 -29.83
CA LEU A 605 -5.17 14.67 -28.90
C LEU A 605 -5.79 14.62 -27.48
N MET A 606 -6.27 15.75 -26.98
CA MET A 606 -6.93 15.83 -25.67
C MET A 606 -8.20 14.97 -25.62
N CYS A 607 -9.02 15.01 -26.67
CA CYS A 607 -10.23 14.19 -26.76
C CYS A 607 -9.91 12.69 -26.81
N ARG A 608 -8.87 12.29 -27.57
CA ARG A 608 -8.37 10.91 -27.56
C ARG A 608 -7.96 10.46 -26.15
N ALA A 609 -7.24 11.30 -25.41
CA ALA A 609 -6.81 11.00 -24.04
C ALA A 609 -8.00 10.83 -23.08
N ILE A 610 -9.03 11.67 -23.20
CA ILE A 610 -10.29 11.50 -22.45
C ILE A 610 -10.96 10.17 -22.83
N ARG A 611 -11.14 9.92 -24.13
CA ARG A 611 -11.85 8.75 -24.66
C ARG A 611 -11.15 7.42 -24.35
N SER A 612 -9.83 7.42 -24.07
CA SER A 612 -9.07 6.24 -23.68
C SER A 612 -9.06 5.95 -22.18
N THR A 613 -9.38 6.93 -21.33
CA THR A 613 -9.23 6.83 -19.86
C THR A 613 -10.55 6.91 -19.08
N PHE A 614 -11.57 7.52 -19.67
CA PHE A 614 -12.92 7.57 -19.14
C PHE A 614 -13.82 6.53 -19.84
N ASP A 615 -14.79 6.00 -19.10
CA ASP A 615 -15.94 5.33 -19.71
C ASP A 615 -16.81 6.40 -20.37
N THR A 616 -16.78 6.42 -21.69
CA THR A 616 -17.49 7.41 -22.50
C THR A 616 -18.56 6.78 -23.39
N ALA A 617 -18.93 5.52 -23.13
CA ALA A 617 -19.86 4.76 -23.97
C ALA A 617 -21.26 5.39 -24.08
N SER A 618 -21.69 6.13 -23.05
CA SER A 618 -22.97 6.84 -23.00
C SER A 618 -22.89 8.32 -23.41
N TRP A 619 -21.69 8.84 -23.71
CA TRP A 619 -21.51 10.26 -23.95
C TRP A 619 -21.83 10.62 -25.40
N GLU A 620 -22.92 11.36 -25.58
CA GLU A 620 -23.34 11.93 -26.87
C GLU A 620 -23.23 13.46 -26.85
N ASN A 621 -22.90 14.08 -27.99
CA ASN A 621 -22.84 15.53 -28.17
C ASN A 621 -21.97 16.26 -27.12
N VAL A 622 -20.82 15.68 -26.79
CA VAL A 622 -19.86 16.24 -25.83
C VAL A 622 -19.44 17.64 -26.27
N ARG A 623 -19.53 18.62 -25.36
CA ARG A 623 -19.45 20.03 -25.69
C ARG A 623 -18.14 20.43 -26.37
N TRP A 624 -17.00 20.03 -25.79
CA TRP A 624 -15.67 20.35 -26.33
C TRP A 624 -15.33 19.59 -27.62
N GLU A 625 -16.08 18.52 -27.97
CA GLU A 625 -15.90 17.77 -29.21
C GLU A 625 -16.80 18.27 -30.35
N ARG A 626 -17.78 19.13 -30.08
CA ARG A 626 -18.86 19.49 -31.04
C ARG A 626 -18.36 20.05 -32.38
N LEU A 627 -17.16 20.63 -32.40
CA LEU A 627 -16.57 21.27 -33.57
C LEU A 627 -15.55 20.39 -34.32
N LEU A 628 -15.24 19.20 -33.80
CA LEU A 628 -14.44 18.17 -34.48
C LEU A 628 -15.33 17.34 -35.41
#